data_AF-A0A2H6BPJ6-F1
#
_entry.id   AF-A0A2H6BPJ6-F1
#
_cell.length_a   1.000
_cell.length_b   1.000
_cell.length_c   1.000
_cell.angle_alpha   90.00
_cell.angle_beta   90.00
_cell.angle_gamma   90.00
#
_symmetry.space_group_name_H-M   'P 1'
#
loop_
_entity.id
_entity.type
_entity.pdbx_description
1 polymer ?
#
loop_
_entity_poly.entity_id
_entity_poly.type
_entity_poly.pdbx_seq_one_letter_code
_entity_poly.pdbx_strand_id
1 'polypeptide(L)'
;MIELFKQLPRWLRLSLVFPLLFLNGWLLFQLFSYLEPLVSIFVTASLLAFVLDVPIKLLQRRGVNRSGSIAIVFLIALLILIVLGLILIPQIVEQLSSLINSLPQWIESGTEQIQNLEKWDKTQKYAIYIEQSITQLSERLTNVLQTLSTQLLSFVLGTINSILNILFVLVITVFLVLYGEQIWEGILSWIPAPWNLKLRTIIRQTFETYFAGQTILAGILSLAQIFVFVILKVDYALLFGVAIGLTTLIPFASAFTIIGISTLLMFQDFWLGLKVLTLTIIVGQINDNVIAPRLMGGMIGLNPVWIILSLFIGGKVAGILGLLIAVPIASVLKSTIDIIRSQQREKEPVVILEETVKNSSEESK
;
A
#
# COMPACT_ATOMS: atom_id res chain seq x y z
N MET A 1 48.78 6.46 -6.74
CA MET A 1 47.68 7.45 -6.63
C MET A 1 47.19 7.65 -5.19
N ILE A 2 46.97 6.59 -4.41
CA ILE A 2 46.45 6.67 -3.03
C ILE A 2 47.48 7.28 -2.02
N GLU A 3 48.78 7.07 -2.23
CA GLU A 3 49.83 7.62 -1.35
C GLU A 3 50.03 9.13 -1.48
N LEU A 4 49.89 9.69 -2.69
CA LEU A 4 49.89 11.14 -2.94
C LEU A 4 48.72 11.84 -2.23
N PHE A 5 47.57 11.16 -2.11
CA PHE A 5 46.38 11.70 -1.44
C PHE A 5 46.57 11.88 0.07
N LYS A 6 47.43 11.07 0.71
CA LYS A 6 47.69 11.14 2.16
C LYS A 6 48.57 12.33 2.55
N GLN A 7 49.41 12.84 1.64
CA GLN A 7 50.34 13.96 1.89
C GLN A 7 49.66 15.34 1.80
N LEU A 8 48.43 15.43 1.30
CA LEU A 8 47.68 16.68 1.18
C LEU A 8 47.14 17.18 2.53
N PRO A 9 47.21 18.49 2.83
CA PRO A 9 46.63 19.06 4.04
C PRO A 9 45.12 18.75 4.14
N ARG A 10 44.63 18.51 5.36
CA ARG A 10 43.25 18.01 5.61
C ARG A 10 42.15 18.87 4.95
N TRP A 11 42.35 20.19 4.89
CA TRP A 11 41.43 21.13 4.26
C TRP A 11 41.33 20.94 2.73
N LEU A 12 42.45 20.67 2.04
CA LEU A 12 42.44 20.44 0.59
C LEU A 12 41.81 19.09 0.23
N ARG A 13 42.03 18.07 1.07
CA ARG A 13 41.35 16.77 0.94
C ARG A 13 39.84 16.91 1.13
N LEU A 14 39.39 17.62 2.16
CA LEU A 14 37.96 17.86 2.37
C LEU A 14 37.34 18.62 1.19
N SER A 15 38.04 19.64 0.68
CA SER A 15 37.59 20.45 -0.45
C SER A 15 37.53 19.68 -1.78
N LEU A 16 38.27 18.58 -1.93
CA LEU A 16 38.22 17.69 -3.10
C LEU A 16 37.18 16.58 -2.92
N VAL A 17 37.06 16.00 -1.72
CA VAL A 17 36.13 14.92 -1.42
C VAL A 17 34.68 15.41 -1.43
N PHE A 18 34.41 16.61 -0.92
CA PHE A 18 33.06 17.18 -0.88
C PHE A 18 32.40 17.32 -2.26
N PRO A 19 33.01 18.01 -3.27
CA PRO A 19 32.42 18.11 -4.60
C PRO A 19 32.37 16.76 -5.31
N LEU A 20 33.29 15.82 -5.03
CA LEU A 20 33.25 14.48 -5.62
C LEU A 20 32.08 13.67 -5.06
N LEU A 21 31.84 13.71 -3.74
CA LEU A 21 30.68 13.07 -3.11
C LEU A 21 29.38 13.73 -3.56
N PHE A 22 29.35 15.06 -3.66
CA PHE A 22 28.19 15.79 -4.15
C PHE A 22 27.89 15.45 -5.62
N LEU A 23 28.92 15.42 -6.48
CA LEU A 23 28.79 15.05 -7.89
C LEU A 23 28.32 13.60 -8.03
N ASN A 24 28.90 12.65 -7.28
CA ASN A 24 28.46 11.25 -7.31
C ASN A 24 27.02 11.11 -6.76
N GLY A 25 26.67 11.83 -5.70
CA GLY A 25 25.31 11.85 -5.17
C GLY A 25 24.31 12.43 -6.16
N TRP A 26 24.66 13.53 -6.84
CA TRP A 26 23.84 14.15 -7.87
C TRP A 26 23.72 13.26 -9.12
N LEU A 27 24.80 12.61 -9.54
CA LEU A 27 24.80 11.68 -10.67
C LEU A 27 23.94 10.43 -10.37
N LEU A 28 24.05 9.89 -9.14
CA LEU A 28 23.18 8.81 -8.67
C LEU A 28 21.71 9.23 -8.63
N PHE A 29 21.42 10.45 -8.18
CA PHE A 29 20.07 11.01 -8.18
C PHE A 29 19.52 11.17 -9.61
N GLN A 30 20.34 11.67 -10.55
CA GLN A 30 19.98 11.81 -11.95
C GLN A 30 19.73 10.44 -12.60
N LEU A 31 20.59 9.45 -12.32
CA LEU A 31 20.45 8.09 -12.80
C LEU A 31 19.16 7.44 -12.26
N PHE A 32 18.88 7.61 -10.97
CA PHE A 32 17.64 7.14 -10.35
C PHE A 32 16.42 7.78 -11.01
N SER A 33 16.46 9.09 -11.28
CA SER A 33 15.36 9.80 -11.93
C SER A 33 15.13 9.33 -13.37
N TYR A 34 16.20 8.99 -14.10
CA TYR A 34 16.09 8.45 -15.46
C TYR A 34 15.57 7.01 -15.49
N LEU A 35 15.94 6.20 -14.49
CA LEU A 35 15.54 4.79 -14.38
C LEU A 35 14.21 4.59 -13.62
N GLU A 36 13.63 5.65 -13.06
CA GLU A 36 12.40 5.60 -12.26
C GLU A 36 11.25 4.84 -12.97
N PRO A 37 10.98 5.05 -14.28
CA PRO A 37 9.95 4.29 -14.98
C PRO A 37 10.24 2.78 -15.02
N LEU A 38 11.51 2.37 -15.21
CA LEU A 38 11.90 0.96 -15.24
C LEU A 38 11.78 0.30 -13.85
N VAL A 39 12.16 1.03 -12.80
CA VAL A 39 11.99 0.55 -11.42
C VAL A 39 10.51 0.38 -11.09
N SER A 40 9.66 1.34 -11.47
CA SER A 40 8.22 1.27 -11.28
C SER A 40 7.59 0.05 -11.97
N ILE A 41 7.97 -0.21 -13.23
CA ILE A 41 7.55 -1.39 -13.99
C ILE A 41 7.98 -2.67 -13.27
N PHE A 42 9.23 -2.75 -12.83
CA PHE A 42 9.76 -3.95 -12.17
C PHE A 42 9.10 -4.21 -10.81
N VAL A 43 8.89 -3.15 -10.01
CA VAL A 43 8.18 -3.24 -8.72
C VAL A 43 6.75 -3.71 -8.96
N THR A 44 6.02 -3.08 -9.88
CA THR A 44 4.64 -3.46 -10.22
C THR A 44 4.56 -4.91 -10.69
N ALA A 45 5.46 -5.32 -11.58
CA ALA A 45 5.53 -6.68 -12.08
C ALA A 45 5.83 -7.70 -10.96
N SER A 46 6.68 -7.33 -9.99
CA SER A 46 6.99 -8.15 -8.82
C SER A 46 5.78 -8.29 -7.89
N LEU A 47 5.02 -7.21 -7.66
CA LEU A 47 3.78 -7.25 -6.89
C LEU A 47 2.76 -8.20 -7.53
N LEU A 48 2.55 -8.07 -8.84
CA LEU A 48 1.66 -8.96 -9.58
C LEU A 48 2.14 -10.41 -9.52
N ALA A 49 3.45 -10.65 -9.65
CA ALA A 49 4.02 -11.99 -9.53
C ALA A 49 3.72 -12.62 -8.17
N PHE A 50 3.88 -11.87 -7.08
CA PHE A 50 3.55 -12.34 -5.73
C PHE A 50 2.06 -12.67 -5.54
N VAL A 51 1.17 -11.85 -6.11
CA VAL A 51 -0.28 -12.10 -6.05
C VAL A 51 -0.65 -13.35 -6.86
N LEU A 52 -0.09 -13.51 -8.06
CA LEU A 52 -0.38 -14.65 -8.94
C LEU A 52 0.25 -15.97 -8.46
N ASP A 53 1.34 -15.92 -7.70
CA ASP A 53 2.01 -17.13 -7.20
C ASP A 53 1.10 -17.96 -6.27
N VAL A 54 0.19 -17.33 -5.53
CA VAL A 54 -0.76 -18.03 -4.64
C VAL A 54 -1.72 -18.96 -5.41
N PRO A 55 -2.51 -18.48 -6.40
CA PRO A 55 -3.35 -19.36 -7.21
C PRO A 55 -2.52 -20.38 -8.02
N ILE A 56 -1.31 -20.03 -8.45
CA ILE A 56 -0.41 -20.98 -9.14
C ILE A 56 -0.05 -22.15 -8.22
N LYS A 57 0.40 -21.88 -6.99
CA LYS A 57 0.70 -22.91 -5.99
C LYS A 57 -0.53 -23.75 -5.66
N LEU A 58 -1.73 -23.16 -5.64
CA LEU A 58 -2.98 -23.88 -5.42
C LEU A 58 -3.28 -24.89 -6.55
N LEU A 59 -3.07 -24.51 -7.82
CA LEU A 59 -3.19 -25.43 -8.97
C LEU A 59 -2.12 -26.52 -8.95
N GLN A 60 -0.88 -26.17 -8.62
CA GLN A 60 0.22 -27.15 -8.51
C GLN A 60 -0.06 -28.21 -7.44
N ARG A 61 -0.62 -27.80 -6.29
CA ARG A 61 -1.08 -28.73 -5.24
C ARG A 61 -2.19 -29.68 -5.70
N ARG A 62 -2.93 -29.33 -6.75
CA ARG A 62 -3.95 -30.18 -7.39
C ARG A 62 -3.38 -31.08 -8.50
N GLY A 63 -2.05 -31.10 -8.71
CA GLY A 63 -1.38 -32.00 -9.63
C GLY A 63 -1.11 -31.43 -11.03
N VAL A 64 -1.41 -30.15 -11.29
CA VAL A 64 -1.06 -29.51 -12.57
C VAL A 64 0.44 -29.19 -12.58
N ASN A 65 1.13 -29.47 -13.69
CA ASN A 65 2.55 -29.15 -13.82
C ASN A 65 2.80 -27.62 -13.69
N ARG A 66 4.04 -27.23 -13.34
CA ARG A 66 4.38 -25.81 -13.06
C ARG A 66 4.03 -24.89 -14.23
N SER A 67 4.43 -25.26 -15.46
CA SER A 67 4.18 -24.46 -16.66
C SER A 67 2.68 -24.33 -16.97
N GLY A 68 1.89 -25.40 -16.87
CA GLY A 68 0.45 -25.38 -17.07
C GLY A 68 -0.28 -24.55 -16.02
N SER A 69 0.15 -24.62 -14.75
CA SER A 69 -0.41 -23.79 -13.68
C SER A 69 -0.21 -22.31 -13.95
N ILE A 70 0.99 -21.93 -14.41
CA ILE A 70 1.32 -20.54 -14.77
C ILE A 70 0.47 -20.08 -15.96
N ALA A 71 0.40 -20.89 -17.04
CA ALA A 71 -0.37 -20.54 -18.23
C ALA A 71 -1.87 -20.35 -17.92
N ILE A 72 -2.47 -21.28 -17.17
CA ILE A 72 -3.89 -21.23 -16.80
C ILE A 72 -4.18 -20.01 -15.93
N VAL A 73 -3.40 -19.80 -14.87
CA VAL A 73 -3.61 -18.67 -13.95
C VAL A 73 -3.42 -17.34 -14.67
N PHE A 74 -2.40 -17.22 -15.51
CA PHE A 74 -2.15 -15.99 -16.25
C PHE A 74 -3.25 -15.68 -17.26
N LEU A 75 -3.75 -16.69 -17.98
CA LEU A 75 -4.85 -16.53 -18.93
C LEU A 75 -6.14 -16.13 -18.19
N ILE A 76 -6.47 -16.78 -17.07
CA ILE A 76 -7.62 -16.42 -16.24
C ILE A 76 -7.47 -15.00 -15.67
N ALA A 77 -6.30 -14.64 -15.15
CA ALA A 77 -6.05 -13.31 -14.61
C ALA A 77 -6.18 -12.24 -15.70
N LEU A 78 -5.63 -12.47 -16.89
CA LEU A 78 -5.76 -11.57 -18.03
C LEU A 78 -7.22 -11.42 -18.47
N LEU A 79 -7.96 -12.53 -18.54
CA LEU A 79 -9.39 -12.51 -18.84
C LEU A 79 -10.17 -11.69 -17.81
N ILE A 80 -9.93 -11.92 -16.51
CA ILE A 80 -10.56 -11.17 -15.43
C ILE A 80 -10.23 -9.68 -15.55
N LEU A 81 -8.97 -9.31 -15.78
CA LEU A 81 -8.56 -7.92 -15.92
C LEU A 81 -9.20 -7.25 -17.12
N ILE A 82 -9.30 -7.93 -18.28
CA ILE A 82 -9.97 -7.39 -19.47
C ILE A 82 -11.46 -7.21 -19.21
N VAL A 83 -12.14 -8.20 -18.64
CA VAL A 83 -13.58 -8.13 -18.35
C VAL A 83 -13.89 -7.05 -17.33
N LEU A 84 -13.15 -7.00 -16.22
CA LEU A 84 -13.29 -5.95 -15.22
C LEU A 84 -12.94 -4.58 -15.80
N GLY A 85 -11.90 -4.47 -16.61
CA GLY A 85 -11.50 -3.23 -17.26
C GLY A 85 -12.60 -2.69 -18.19
N LEU A 86 -13.15 -3.54 -19.05
CA LEU A 86 -14.18 -3.14 -20.01
C LEU A 86 -15.53 -2.81 -19.37
N ILE A 87 -15.87 -3.42 -18.23
CA ILE A 87 -17.15 -3.20 -17.55
C ILE A 87 -17.03 -2.14 -16.47
N LEU A 88 -16.05 -2.26 -15.57
CA LEU A 88 -15.94 -1.38 -14.40
C LEU A 88 -15.43 0.01 -14.76
N ILE A 89 -14.43 0.13 -15.65
CA ILE A 89 -13.81 1.43 -15.93
C ILE A 89 -14.83 2.41 -16.51
N PRO A 90 -15.63 2.07 -17.55
CA PRO A 90 -16.63 3.00 -18.07
C PRO A 90 -17.66 3.41 -17.02
N GLN A 91 -18.14 2.46 -16.20
CA GLN A 91 -19.10 2.72 -15.14
C GLN A 91 -18.53 3.64 -14.05
N ILE A 92 -17.27 3.45 -13.67
CA ILE A 92 -16.57 4.32 -12.70
C ILE A 92 -16.38 5.72 -13.28
N VAL A 93 -16.00 5.84 -14.56
CA VAL A 93 -15.86 7.15 -15.23
C VAL A 93 -17.20 7.87 -15.31
N GLU A 94 -18.27 7.17 -15.66
CA GLU A 94 -19.63 7.71 -15.70
C GLU A 94 -20.09 8.17 -14.31
N GLN A 95 -19.94 7.33 -13.27
CA GLN A 95 -20.27 7.67 -11.90
C GLN A 95 -19.45 8.85 -11.39
N LEU A 96 -18.16 8.92 -11.70
CA LEU A 96 -17.31 10.04 -11.31
C LEU A 96 -17.73 11.33 -12.02
N SER A 97 -18.04 11.27 -13.31
CA SER A 97 -18.52 12.44 -14.06
C SER A 97 -19.88 12.93 -13.54
N SER A 98 -20.81 12.01 -13.28
CA SER A 98 -22.10 12.34 -12.69
C SER A 98 -21.95 12.95 -11.29
N LEU A 99 -21.08 12.38 -10.45
CA LEU A 99 -20.77 12.93 -9.13
C LEU A 99 -20.30 14.38 -9.24
N ILE A 100 -19.31 14.66 -10.11
CA ILE A 100 -18.78 16.01 -10.34
C ILE A 100 -19.88 16.99 -10.75
N ASN A 101 -20.80 16.57 -11.62
CA ASN A 101 -21.90 17.40 -12.08
C ASN A 101 -22.95 17.65 -10.99
N SER A 102 -23.13 16.73 -10.04
CA SER A 102 -24.07 16.84 -8.93
C SER A 102 -23.50 17.58 -7.70
N LEU A 103 -22.18 17.72 -7.59
CA LEU A 103 -21.53 18.41 -6.47
C LEU A 103 -22.09 19.79 -6.16
N PRO A 104 -22.25 20.72 -7.15
CA PRO A 104 -22.72 22.07 -6.84
C PRO A 104 -24.07 22.06 -6.13
N GLN A 105 -24.98 21.18 -6.57
CA GLN A 105 -26.30 21.00 -5.96
C GLN A 105 -26.20 20.42 -4.54
N TRP A 106 -25.29 19.49 -4.30
CA TRP A 106 -25.08 18.93 -2.95
C TRP A 106 -24.53 19.97 -1.99
N ILE A 107 -23.63 20.82 -2.47
CA ILE A 107 -23.09 21.92 -1.66
C ILE A 107 -24.21 22.90 -1.30
N GLU A 108 -25.05 23.29 -2.26
CA GLU A 108 -26.22 24.14 -2.02
C GLU A 108 -27.18 23.49 -1.00
N SER A 109 -27.49 22.20 -1.19
CA SER A 109 -28.33 21.43 -0.25
C SER A 109 -27.72 21.38 1.16
N GLY A 110 -26.40 21.25 1.27
CA GLY A 110 -25.69 21.28 2.56
C GLY A 110 -25.74 22.65 3.22
N THR A 111 -25.61 23.74 2.44
CA THR A 111 -25.76 25.11 2.96
C THR A 111 -27.17 25.38 3.49
N GLU A 112 -28.21 24.94 2.76
CA GLU A 112 -29.60 25.08 3.19
C GLU A 112 -29.88 24.28 4.47
N GLN A 113 -29.36 23.06 4.56
CA GLN A 113 -29.47 22.23 5.77
C GLN A 113 -28.90 22.95 7.00
N ILE A 114 -27.73 23.56 6.87
CA ILE A 114 -27.09 24.32 7.96
C ILE A 114 -27.91 25.56 8.32
N GLN A 115 -28.35 26.35 7.33
CA GLN A 115 -29.18 27.53 7.58
C GLN A 115 -30.51 27.18 8.28
N ASN A 116 -31.09 26.02 7.97
CA ASN A 116 -32.30 25.53 8.64
C ASN A 116 -32.05 25.07 10.08
N LEU A 117 -30.86 24.52 10.38
CA LEU A 117 -30.43 24.24 11.76
C LEU A 117 -30.18 25.52 12.57
N GLU A 118 -29.70 26.58 11.95
CA GLU A 118 -29.51 27.89 12.60
C GLU A 118 -30.81 28.63 12.89
N LYS A 119 -31.85 28.42 12.08
CA LYS A 119 -33.20 28.93 12.43
C LYS A 119 -33.74 28.25 13.70
N TRP A 120 -33.25 27.06 14.01
CA TRP A 120 -33.62 26.30 15.21
C TRP A 120 -32.80 26.70 16.44
N ASP A 121 -31.52 27.06 16.28
CA ASP A 121 -30.65 27.57 17.36
C ASP A 121 -30.34 29.06 17.17
N LYS A 122 -30.93 29.95 17.99
CA LYS A 122 -30.89 31.44 17.86
C LYS A 122 -29.49 32.09 17.95
N THR A 123 -28.42 31.31 17.90
CA THR A 123 -27.02 31.72 18.06
C THR A 123 -26.42 32.13 16.72
N GLN A 124 -26.84 33.28 16.18
CA GLN A 124 -26.47 33.82 14.84
C GLN A 124 -24.96 34.15 14.61
N LYS A 125 -24.05 33.73 15.50
CA LYS A 125 -22.63 34.16 15.45
C LYS A 125 -21.72 33.28 14.59
N TYR A 126 -22.16 32.07 14.20
CA TYR A 126 -21.31 31.10 13.50
C TYR A 126 -21.60 30.99 11.98
N ALA A 127 -22.75 31.48 11.51
CA ALA A 127 -23.24 31.34 10.13
C ALA A 127 -22.32 31.91 9.04
N ILE A 128 -21.86 33.16 9.23
CA ILE A 128 -21.08 33.89 8.21
C ILE A 128 -19.71 33.23 7.99
N TYR A 129 -19.12 32.64 9.03
CA TYR A 129 -17.86 31.91 8.92
C TYR A 129 -18.06 30.54 8.24
N ILE A 130 -19.21 29.91 8.44
CA ILE A 130 -19.55 28.61 7.85
C ILE A 130 -19.83 28.76 6.35
N GLU A 131 -20.58 29.77 5.92
CA GLU A 131 -20.87 30.00 4.50
C GLU A 131 -19.60 30.18 3.66
N GLN A 132 -18.70 31.09 4.08
CA GLN A 132 -17.43 31.32 3.37
C GLN A 132 -16.53 30.07 3.36
N SER A 133 -16.54 29.28 4.44
CA SER A 133 -15.78 28.03 4.53
C SER A 133 -16.36 26.95 3.61
N ILE A 134 -17.68 26.89 3.46
CA ILE A 134 -18.35 25.94 2.56
C ILE A 134 -18.07 26.30 1.10
N THR A 135 -18.11 27.58 0.71
CA THR A 135 -17.79 27.98 -0.66
C THR A 135 -16.34 27.67 -1.01
N GLN A 136 -15.38 27.96 -0.12
CA GLN A 136 -13.98 27.61 -0.35
C GLN A 136 -13.73 26.10 -0.38
N LEU A 137 -14.42 25.33 0.47
CA LEU A 137 -14.37 23.87 0.45
C LEU A 137 -14.95 23.32 -0.85
N SER A 138 -16.03 23.91 -1.36
CA SER A 138 -16.70 23.50 -2.59
C SER A 138 -15.80 23.65 -3.82
N GLU A 139 -15.11 24.78 -3.93
CA GLU A 139 -14.17 25.02 -5.02
C GLU A 139 -13.00 24.03 -4.96
N ARG A 140 -12.46 23.79 -3.75
CA ARG A 140 -11.39 22.80 -3.56
C ARG A 140 -11.84 21.38 -3.89
N LEU A 141 -13.01 20.96 -3.43
CA LEU A 141 -13.57 19.63 -3.71
C LEU A 141 -13.81 19.45 -5.21
N THR A 142 -14.39 20.46 -5.86
CA THR A 142 -14.63 20.46 -7.31
C THR A 142 -13.31 20.35 -8.07
N ASN A 143 -12.30 21.15 -7.71
CA ASN A 143 -10.97 21.11 -8.34
C ASN A 143 -10.28 19.75 -8.15
N VAL A 144 -10.36 19.16 -6.95
CA VAL A 144 -9.81 17.83 -6.67
C VAL A 144 -10.51 16.78 -7.52
N LEU A 145 -11.85 16.76 -7.57
CA LEU A 145 -12.61 15.76 -8.32
C LEU A 145 -12.45 15.93 -9.84
N GLN A 146 -12.36 17.16 -10.35
CA GLN A 146 -12.02 17.42 -11.75
C GLN A 146 -10.59 16.97 -12.09
N THR A 147 -9.63 17.19 -11.18
CA THR A 147 -8.26 16.69 -11.34
C THR A 147 -8.24 15.16 -11.36
N LEU A 148 -8.97 14.50 -10.46
CA LEU A 148 -9.09 13.05 -10.44
C LEU A 148 -9.76 12.51 -11.71
N SER A 149 -10.78 13.21 -12.23
CA SER A 149 -11.44 12.84 -13.48
C SER A 149 -10.53 12.96 -14.70
N THR A 150 -9.80 14.07 -14.83
CA THR A 150 -8.82 14.27 -15.92
C THR A 150 -7.65 13.29 -15.81
N GLN A 151 -7.19 12.97 -14.60
CA GLN A 151 -6.17 11.95 -14.36
C GLN A 151 -6.69 10.54 -14.69
N LEU A 152 -7.92 10.20 -14.29
CA LEU A 152 -8.52 8.91 -14.62
C LEU A 152 -8.69 8.76 -16.14
N LEU A 153 -9.20 9.79 -16.81
CA LEU A 153 -9.37 9.78 -18.26
C LEU A 153 -8.01 9.70 -18.97
N SER A 154 -7.02 10.48 -18.54
CA SER A 154 -5.67 10.41 -19.12
C SER A 154 -4.98 9.09 -18.84
N PHE A 155 -5.24 8.45 -17.70
CA PHE A 155 -4.80 7.08 -17.41
C PHE A 155 -5.45 6.08 -18.37
N VAL A 156 -6.77 6.15 -18.58
CA VAL A 156 -7.49 5.26 -19.51
C VAL A 156 -7.01 5.43 -20.95
N LEU A 157 -6.91 6.68 -21.43
CA LEU A 157 -6.40 6.97 -22.78
C LEU A 157 -4.91 6.65 -22.91
N GLY A 158 -4.12 6.94 -21.88
CA GLY A 158 -2.71 6.62 -21.80
C GLY A 158 -2.43 5.12 -21.80
N THR A 159 -3.32 4.33 -21.18
CA THR A 159 -3.29 2.86 -21.19
C THR A 159 -3.43 2.32 -22.62
N ILE A 160 -4.33 2.89 -23.43
CA ILE A 160 -4.50 2.53 -24.85
C ILE A 160 -3.22 2.83 -25.64
N ASN A 161 -2.57 3.96 -25.38
CA ASN A 161 -1.32 4.33 -26.04
C ASN A 161 -0.09 3.62 -25.45
N SER A 162 -0.22 2.99 -24.28
CA SER A 162 0.87 2.35 -23.53
C SER A 162 0.75 0.83 -23.46
N ILE A 163 0.14 0.20 -24.48
CA ILE A 163 0.07 -1.26 -24.62
C ILE A 163 1.46 -1.90 -24.46
N LEU A 164 2.52 -1.25 -24.95
CA LEU A 164 3.90 -1.72 -24.78
C LEU A 164 4.32 -1.80 -23.31
N ASN A 165 4.00 -0.80 -22.48
CA ASN A 165 4.35 -0.82 -21.06
C ASN A 165 3.58 -1.90 -20.30
N ILE A 166 2.29 -2.07 -20.62
CA ILE A 166 1.48 -3.15 -20.03
C ILE A 166 2.03 -4.51 -20.45
N LEU A 167 2.37 -4.67 -21.72
CA LEU A 167 3.00 -5.88 -22.24
C LEU A 167 4.35 -6.13 -21.54
N PHE A 168 5.17 -5.10 -21.31
CA PHE A 168 6.41 -5.24 -20.56
C PHE A 168 6.17 -5.67 -19.11
N VAL A 169 5.23 -5.04 -18.39
CA VAL A 169 4.86 -5.44 -17.02
C VAL A 169 4.43 -6.90 -17.01
N LEU A 170 3.52 -7.29 -17.92
CA LEU A 170 3.01 -8.65 -18.04
C LEU A 170 4.12 -9.67 -18.34
N VAL A 171 4.99 -9.36 -19.31
CA VAL A 171 6.12 -10.20 -19.68
C VAL A 171 7.06 -10.36 -18.49
N ILE A 172 7.44 -9.26 -17.81
CA ILE A 172 8.30 -9.31 -16.62
C ILE A 172 7.63 -10.10 -15.50
N THR A 173 6.33 -9.95 -15.28
CA THR A 173 5.58 -10.75 -14.29
C THR A 173 5.68 -12.24 -14.61
N VAL A 174 5.50 -12.65 -15.88
CA VAL A 174 5.67 -14.05 -16.28
C VAL A 174 7.09 -14.54 -16.03
N PHE A 175 8.11 -13.75 -16.38
CA PHE A 175 9.50 -14.07 -16.10
C PHE A 175 9.80 -14.18 -14.60
N LEU A 176 9.25 -13.30 -13.76
CA LEU A 176 9.42 -13.34 -12.30
C LEU A 176 8.71 -14.54 -11.68
N VAL A 177 7.56 -14.95 -12.19
CA VAL A 177 6.87 -16.17 -11.73
C VAL A 177 7.64 -17.44 -12.15
N LEU A 178 8.19 -17.46 -13.38
CA LEU A 178 8.95 -18.60 -13.89
C LEU A 178 10.33 -18.73 -13.23
N TYR A 179 11.08 -17.63 -13.14
CA TYR A 179 12.50 -17.60 -12.81
C TYR A 179 12.83 -16.75 -11.59
N GLY A 180 11.84 -16.19 -10.88
CA GLY A 180 12.07 -15.30 -9.74
C GLY A 180 12.94 -15.93 -8.66
N GLU A 181 12.84 -17.24 -8.45
CA GLU A 181 13.71 -17.97 -7.52
C GLU A 181 15.20 -17.80 -7.84
N GLN A 182 15.58 -17.85 -9.13
CA GLN A 182 16.96 -17.69 -9.60
C GLN A 182 17.43 -16.24 -9.53
N ILE A 183 16.53 -15.29 -9.79
CA ILE A 183 16.81 -13.84 -9.68
C ILE A 183 17.11 -13.49 -8.21
N TRP A 184 16.28 -13.96 -7.28
CA TRP A 184 16.51 -13.76 -5.85
C TRP A 184 17.78 -14.47 -5.36
N GLU A 185 18.13 -15.63 -5.92
CA GLU A 185 19.41 -16.29 -5.65
C GLU A 185 20.60 -15.44 -6.09
N GLY A 186 20.54 -14.87 -7.30
CA GLY A 186 21.58 -13.98 -7.82
C GLY A 186 21.77 -12.75 -6.93
N ILE A 187 20.68 -12.04 -6.59
CA ILE A 187 20.72 -10.82 -5.78
C ILE A 187 21.22 -11.11 -4.35
N LEU A 188 20.74 -12.18 -3.72
CA LEU A 188 21.08 -12.51 -2.33
C LEU A 188 22.38 -13.32 -2.20
N SER A 189 22.98 -13.77 -3.31
CA SER A 189 24.27 -14.47 -3.30
C SER A 189 25.42 -13.62 -2.74
N TRP A 190 25.29 -12.29 -2.78
CA TRP A 190 26.27 -11.35 -2.24
C TRP A 190 26.24 -11.29 -0.71
N ILE A 191 25.23 -11.87 -0.07
CA ILE A 191 25.11 -11.93 1.39
C ILE A 191 25.75 -13.24 1.90
N PRO A 192 26.67 -13.17 2.90
CA PRO A 192 27.29 -14.36 3.46
C PRO A 192 26.29 -15.35 4.09
N ALA A 193 26.53 -16.65 3.92
CA ALA A 193 25.78 -17.70 4.61
C ALA A 193 26.00 -17.62 6.15
N PRO A 194 24.99 -17.92 6.99
CA PRO A 194 23.68 -18.49 6.67
C PRO A 194 22.56 -17.45 6.43
N TRP A 195 22.88 -16.16 6.32
CA TRP A 195 21.90 -15.07 6.25
C TRP A 195 21.14 -15.03 4.93
N ASN A 196 21.81 -15.36 3.82
CA ASN A 196 21.22 -15.36 2.47
C ASN A 196 19.94 -16.23 2.37
N LEU A 197 19.96 -17.46 2.90
CA LEU A 197 18.83 -18.39 2.83
C LEU A 197 17.66 -17.95 3.72
N LYS A 198 17.97 -17.46 4.93
CA LYS A 198 16.95 -16.97 5.87
C LYS A 198 16.26 -15.72 5.32
N LEU A 199 17.03 -14.74 4.86
CA LEU A 199 16.51 -13.49 4.29
C LEU A 199 15.66 -13.75 3.05
N ARG A 200 16.11 -14.63 2.16
CA ARG A 200 15.35 -15.03 0.98
C ARG A 200 13.95 -15.52 1.35
N THR A 201 13.89 -16.43 2.33
CA THR A 201 12.63 -17.04 2.77
C THR A 201 11.71 -15.98 3.39
N ILE A 202 12.26 -15.11 4.24
CA ILE A 202 11.49 -14.05 4.92
C ILE A 202 10.95 -13.04 3.91
N ILE A 203 11.78 -12.54 2.99
CA ILE A 203 11.36 -11.58 1.97
C ILE A 203 10.23 -12.18 1.14
N ARG A 204 10.47 -13.37 0.57
CA ARG A 204 9.49 -14.03 -0.28
C ARG A 204 8.17 -14.26 0.45
N GLN A 205 8.20 -14.89 1.62
CA GLN A 205 6.99 -15.23 2.37
C GLN A 205 6.24 -13.99 2.86
N THR A 206 6.97 -12.94 3.29
CA THR A 206 6.35 -11.69 3.74
C THR A 206 5.64 -10.99 2.58
N PHE A 207 6.30 -10.84 1.43
CA PHE A 207 5.71 -10.17 0.28
C PHE A 207 4.57 -10.98 -0.34
N GLU A 208 4.76 -12.29 -0.59
CA GLU A 208 3.70 -13.16 -1.12
C GLU A 208 2.44 -13.08 -0.26
N THR A 209 2.59 -13.28 1.05
CA THR A 209 1.41 -13.37 1.91
C THR A 209 0.79 -12.01 2.22
N TYR A 210 1.60 -10.94 2.30
CA TYR A 210 1.09 -9.58 2.45
C TYR A 210 0.26 -9.16 1.24
N PHE A 211 0.81 -9.26 0.02
CA PHE A 211 0.10 -8.78 -1.17
C PHE A 211 -1.10 -9.65 -1.56
N ALA A 212 -0.98 -10.97 -1.44
CA ALA A 212 -2.13 -11.85 -1.65
C ALA A 212 -3.23 -11.60 -0.60
N GLY A 213 -2.85 -11.49 0.67
CA GLY A 213 -3.78 -11.16 1.76
C GLY A 213 -4.47 -9.81 1.54
N GLN A 214 -3.70 -8.76 1.21
CA GLN A 214 -4.25 -7.43 0.97
C GLN A 214 -5.18 -7.41 -0.25
N THR A 215 -4.84 -8.12 -1.33
CA THR A 215 -5.69 -8.19 -2.52
C THR A 215 -7.03 -8.86 -2.20
N ILE A 216 -7.01 -9.93 -1.40
CA ILE A 216 -8.24 -10.61 -0.96
C ILE A 216 -9.06 -9.71 -0.04
N LEU A 217 -8.42 -9.05 0.94
CA LEU A 217 -9.08 -8.10 1.84
C LEU A 217 -9.70 -6.93 1.07
N ALA A 218 -8.98 -6.38 0.09
CA ALA A 218 -9.47 -5.33 -0.79
C ALA A 218 -10.69 -5.76 -1.60
N GLY A 219 -10.67 -6.97 -2.16
CA GLY A 219 -11.81 -7.52 -2.88
C GLY A 219 -13.03 -7.71 -1.98
N ILE A 220 -12.84 -8.31 -0.80
CA ILE A 220 -13.94 -8.55 0.15
C ILE A 220 -14.54 -7.24 0.64
N LEU A 221 -13.69 -6.29 1.08
CA LEU A 221 -14.14 -5.00 1.55
C LEU A 221 -14.83 -4.21 0.44
N SER A 222 -14.27 -4.17 -0.77
CA SER A 222 -14.88 -3.50 -1.93
C SER A 222 -16.29 -4.02 -2.19
N LEU A 223 -16.46 -5.33 -2.32
CA LEU A 223 -17.77 -5.95 -2.56
C LEU A 223 -18.76 -5.70 -1.43
N ALA A 224 -18.31 -5.81 -0.17
CA ALA A 224 -19.16 -5.54 0.99
C ALA A 224 -19.62 -4.08 1.05
N GLN A 225 -18.74 -3.13 0.72
CA GLN A 225 -19.07 -1.71 0.69
C GLN A 225 -20.02 -1.38 -0.48
N ILE A 226 -19.79 -1.93 -1.68
CA ILE A 226 -20.74 -1.82 -2.80
C ILE A 226 -22.12 -2.28 -2.36
N PHE A 227 -22.20 -3.42 -1.68
CA PHE A 227 -23.47 -3.95 -1.18
C PHE A 227 -24.16 -3.01 -0.19
N VAL A 228 -23.42 -2.40 0.74
CA VAL A 228 -23.95 -1.37 1.66
C VAL A 228 -24.52 -0.19 0.87
N PHE A 229 -23.77 0.35 -0.10
CA PHE A 229 -24.21 1.48 -0.89
C PHE A 229 -25.45 1.16 -1.73
N VAL A 230 -25.53 -0.04 -2.32
CA VAL A 230 -26.71 -0.50 -3.07
C VAL A 230 -27.95 -0.60 -2.18
N ILE A 231 -27.83 -1.16 -0.97
CA ILE A 231 -28.94 -1.25 -0.01
C ILE A 231 -29.43 0.15 0.39
N LEU A 232 -28.50 1.06 0.61
CA LEU A 232 -28.82 2.45 0.96
C LEU A 232 -29.27 3.29 -0.25
N LYS A 233 -29.32 2.69 -1.46
CA LYS A 233 -29.69 3.36 -2.72
C LYS A 233 -28.82 4.58 -3.03
N VAL A 234 -27.51 4.45 -2.80
CA VAL A 234 -26.53 5.46 -3.19
C VAL A 234 -26.16 5.26 -4.66
N ASP A 235 -26.32 6.31 -5.48
CA ASP A 235 -26.14 6.25 -6.94
C ASP A 235 -24.72 5.85 -7.38
N TYR A 236 -23.71 6.18 -6.57
CA TYR A 236 -22.28 5.98 -6.88
C TYR A 236 -21.68 4.77 -6.16
N ALA A 237 -22.49 3.73 -5.92
CA ALA A 237 -22.10 2.55 -5.13
C ALA A 237 -20.81 1.87 -5.63
N LEU A 238 -20.64 1.73 -6.95
CA LEU A 238 -19.48 1.09 -7.54
C LEU A 238 -18.22 1.93 -7.35
N LEU A 239 -18.29 3.23 -7.69
CA LEU A 239 -17.21 4.20 -7.53
C LEU A 239 -16.70 4.21 -6.09
N PHE A 240 -17.61 4.34 -5.12
CA PHE A 240 -17.26 4.43 -3.70
C PHE A 240 -16.74 3.11 -3.13
N GLY A 241 -17.38 1.98 -3.46
CA GLY A 241 -16.92 0.68 -2.98
C GLY A 241 -15.55 0.29 -3.55
N VAL A 242 -15.31 0.52 -4.84
CA VAL A 242 -14.00 0.30 -5.46
C VAL A 242 -12.95 1.24 -4.87
N ALA A 243 -13.27 2.52 -4.63
CA ALA A 243 -12.34 3.46 -4.00
C ALA A 243 -11.91 2.99 -2.61
N ILE A 244 -12.86 2.57 -1.76
CA ILE A 244 -12.56 2.03 -0.41
C ILE A 244 -11.74 0.73 -0.51
N GLY A 245 -12.08 -0.14 -1.47
CA GLY A 245 -11.33 -1.37 -1.75
C GLY A 245 -9.87 -1.11 -2.16
N LEU A 246 -9.65 -0.17 -3.08
CA LEU A 246 -8.30 0.17 -3.54
C LEU A 246 -7.46 0.80 -2.42
N THR A 247 -8.05 1.71 -1.64
CA THR A 247 -7.31 2.34 -0.55
C THR A 247 -7.01 1.39 0.59
N THR A 248 -7.77 0.31 0.80
CA THR A 248 -7.41 -0.68 1.84
C THR A 248 -6.13 -1.47 1.56
N LEU A 249 -5.59 -1.42 0.33
CA LEU A 249 -4.26 -1.96 0.04
C LEU A 249 -3.16 -1.23 0.82
N ILE A 250 -3.43 0.02 1.21
CA ILE A 250 -2.57 0.85 2.05
C ILE A 250 -3.18 0.88 3.46
N PRO A 251 -2.48 0.41 4.50
CA PRO A 251 -3.03 0.39 5.85
C PRO A 251 -3.53 1.76 6.31
N PHE A 252 -4.68 1.76 6.98
CA PHE A 252 -5.42 2.93 7.46
C PHE A 252 -6.00 3.86 6.38
N ALA A 253 -5.63 3.72 5.10
CA ALA A 253 -6.07 4.65 4.07
C ALA A 253 -7.57 4.55 3.76
N SER A 254 -8.16 3.35 3.84
CA SER A 254 -9.61 3.14 3.64
C SER A 254 -10.48 3.87 4.65
N ALA A 255 -10.01 4.06 5.89
CA ALA A 255 -10.74 4.82 6.90
C ALA A 255 -10.93 6.29 6.48
N PHE A 256 -9.88 6.91 5.92
CA PHE A 256 -9.98 8.26 5.37
C PHE A 256 -10.93 8.33 4.18
N THR A 257 -10.92 7.31 3.30
CA THR A 257 -11.86 7.22 2.18
C THR A 257 -13.30 7.09 2.65
N ILE A 258 -13.56 6.25 3.65
CA ILE A 258 -14.89 6.09 4.26
C ILE A 258 -15.40 7.42 4.85
N ILE A 259 -14.57 8.11 5.62
CA ILE A 259 -14.92 9.41 6.22
C ILE A 259 -15.19 10.44 5.11
N GLY A 260 -14.33 10.52 4.10
CA GLY A 260 -14.46 11.45 2.98
C GLY A 260 -15.76 11.24 2.19
N ILE A 261 -16.06 10.00 1.80
CA ILE A 261 -17.29 9.65 1.06
C ILE A 261 -18.53 9.91 1.92
N SER A 262 -18.50 9.53 3.19
CA SER A 262 -19.65 9.74 4.08
C SER A 262 -19.92 11.23 4.30
N THR A 263 -18.86 12.03 4.48
CA THR A 263 -18.95 13.49 4.62
C THR A 263 -19.50 14.11 3.33
N LEU A 264 -19.05 13.63 2.17
CA LEU A 264 -19.56 14.08 0.89
C LEU A 264 -21.07 13.83 0.75
N LEU A 265 -21.53 12.65 1.17
CA LEU A 265 -22.96 12.30 1.16
C LEU A 265 -23.77 13.07 2.21
N MET A 266 -23.15 13.57 3.30
CA MET A 266 -23.84 14.45 4.25
C MET A 266 -24.20 15.81 3.63
N PHE A 267 -23.45 16.29 2.63
CA PHE A 267 -23.83 17.49 1.88
C PHE A 267 -25.10 17.25 1.06
N GLN A 268 -25.24 16.06 0.46
CA GLN A 268 -26.47 15.67 -0.23
C GLN A 268 -27.64 15.53 0.75
N ASP A 269 -27.48 14.71 1.79
CA ASP A 269 -28.48 14.47 2.84
C ASP A 269 -27.72 14.03 4.10
N PHE A 270 -27.84 14.83 5.16
CA PHE A 270 -27.15 14.57 6.42
C PHE A 270 -27.41 13.18 7.00
N TRP A 271 -28.65 12.70 6.95
CA TRP A 271 -29.04 11.40 7.51
C TRP A 271 -28.56 10.24 6.64
N LEU A 272 -28.56 10.40 5.33
CA LEU A 272 -27.96 9.43 4.41
C LEU A 272 -26.46 9.29 4.71
N GLY A 273 -25.73 10.40 4.76
CA GLY A 273 -24.30 10.40 5.05
C GLY A 273 -23.96 9.79 6.42
N LEU A 274 -24.79 10.02 7.45
CA LEU A 274 -24.62 9.40 8.76
C LEU A 274 -24.87 7.89 8.75
N LYS A 275 -25.90 7.42 8.03
CA LYS A 275 -26.18 5.99 7.85
C LYS A 275 -25.03 5.30 7.12
N VAL A 276 -24.54 5.92 6.05
CA VAL A 276 -23.36 5.45 5.31
C VAL A 276 -22.16 5.36 6.24
N LEU A 277 -21.82 6.43 6.97
CA LEU A 277 -20.68 6.43 7.89
C LEU A 277 -20.76 5.26 8.88
N THR A 278 -21.93 5.09 9.49
CA THR A 278 -22.16 4.05 10.50
C THR A 278 -21.99 2.64 9.92
N LEU A 279 -22.69 2.34 8.81
CA LEU A 279 -22.64 0.99 8.22
C LEU A 279 -21.29 0.67 7.59
N THR A 280 -20.68 1.62 6.89
CA THR A 280 -19.38 1.42 6.23
C THR A 280 -18.26 1.25 7.26
N ILE A 281 -18.29 1.95 8.39
CA ILE A 281 -17.39 1.71 9.53
C ILE A 281 -17.63 0.32 10.12
N ILE A 282 -18.88 -0.08 10.38
CA ILE A 282 -19.17 -1.42 10.93
C ILE A 282 -18.60 -2.51 10.03
N VAL A 283 -18.87 -2.43 8.72
CA VAL A 283 -18.34 -3.39 7.74
C VAL A 283 -16.81 -3.34 7.68
N GLY A 284 -16.20 -2.15 7.72
CA GLY A 284 -14.76 -1.98 7.80
C GLY A 284 -14.16 -2.63 9.06
N GLN A 285 -14.77 -2.43 10.22
CA GLN A 285 -14.33 -3.05 11.47
C GLN A 285 -14.46 -4.58 11.46
N ILE A 286 -15.48 -5.13 10.80
CA ILE A 286 -15.58 -6.58 10.60
C ILE A 286 -14.43 -7.06 9.71
N ASN A 287 -14.14 -6.34 8.62
CA ASN A 287 -13.03 -6.68 7.75
C ASN A 287 -11.69 -6.66 8.51
N ASP A 288 -11.44 -5.62 9.28
CA ASP A 288 -10.13 -5.41 9.93
C ASP A 288 -9.93 -6.26 11.19
N ASN A 289 -10.99 -6.54 11.95
CA ASN A 289 -10.90 -7.28 13.22
C ASN A 289 -11.30 -8.75 13.13
N VAL A 290 -12.03 -9.17 12.08
CA VAL A 290 -12.50 -10.56 11.94
C VAL A 290 -11.87 -11.23 10.73
N ILE A 291 -11.92 -10.58 9.56
CA ILE A 291 -11.48 -11.19 8.30
C ILE A 291 -9.95 -11.11 8.19
N ALA A 292 -9.37 -9.94 8.44
CA ALA A 292 -7.93 -9.72 8.33
C ALA A 292 -7.12 -10.63 9.26
N PRO A 293 -7.45 -10.84 10.55
CA PRO A 293 -6.67 -11.75 11.39
C PRO A 293 -6.74 -13.20 10.95
N ARG A 294 -7.84 -13.63 10.31
CA ARG A 294 -7.99 -15.00 9.79
C ARG A 294 -7.22 -15.22 8.48
N LEU A 295 -7.13 -14.19 7.64
CA LEU A 295 -6.36 -14.23 6.39
C LEU A 295 -4.86 -13.97 6.61
N MET A 296 -4.54 -13.08 7.56
CA MET A 296 -3.19 -12.56 7.77
C MET A 296 -2.48 -13.03 9.05
N GLY A 297 -3.12 -13.91 9.84
CA GLY A 297 -2.76 -14.25 11.21
C GLY A 297 -1.26 -14.19 11.57
N GLY A 298 -0.89 -13.22 12.41
CA GLY A 298 0.46 -13.07 13.00
C GLY A 298 1.57 -12.56 12.08
N MET A 299 1.31 -12.36 10.78
CA MET A 299 2.38 -12.18 9.80
C MET A 299 3.06 -10.83 9.80
N ILE A 300 2.38 -9.79 10.25
CA ILE A 300 2.96 -8.45 10.19
C ILE A 300 3.74 -8.16 11.47
N GLY A 301 3.34 -8.65 12.66
CA GLY A 301 4.15 -8.57 13.89
C GLY A 301 4.75 -7.19 14.26
N LEU A 302 4.34 -6.12 13.55
CA LEU A 302 4.85 -4.77 13.66
C LEU A 302 3.98 -4.03 14.66
N ASN A 303 4.60 -3.27 15.54
CA ASN A 303 3.89 -2.28 16.32
C ASN A 303 3.28 -1.23 15.35
N PRO A 304 2.03 -0.78 15.55
CA PRO A 304 1.39 0.27 14.74
C PRO A 304 2.28 1.50 14.45
N VAL A 305 3.15 1.89 15.39
CA VAL A 305 4.09 3.00 15.20
C VAL A 305 5.03 2.74 14.02
N TRP A 306 5.56 1.52 13.88
CA TRP A 306 6.44 1.15 12.76
C TRP A 306 5.70 1.14 11.43
N ILE A 307 4.43 0.74 11.44
CA ILE A 307 3.58 0.77 10.25
C ILE A 307 3.44 2.22 9.77
N ILE A 308 3.03 3.13 10.66
CA ILE A 308 2.86 4.55 10.33
C ILE A 308 4.19 5.15 9.84
N LEU A 309 5.30 4.96 10.56
CA LEU A 309 6.62 5.46 10.14
C LEU A 309 7.02 4.93 8.77
N SER A 310 6.81 3.64 8.50
CA SER A 310 7.12 3.04 7.20
C SER A 310 6.30 3.66 6.07
N LEU A 311 5.01 3.94 6.30
CA LEU A 311 4.14 4.58 5.33
C LEU A 311 4.58 6.01 5.03
N PHE A 312 4.94 6.78 6.06
CA PHE A 312 5.46 8.14 5.87
C PHE A 312 6.75 8.15 5.05
N ILE A 313 7.70 7.26 5.36
CA ILE A 313 8.96 7.14 4.62
C ILE A 313 8.70 6.66 3.19
N GLY A 314 7.94 5.57 3.03
CA GLY A 314 7.62 4.98 1.73
C GLY A 314 6.91 5.97 0.81
N GLY A 315 5.89 6.66 1.31
CA GLY A 315 5.16 7.68 0.57
C GLY A 315 6.03 8.85 0.12
N LYS A 316 7.02 9.26 0.92
CA LYS A 316 7.98 10.31 0.54
C LYS A 316 9.01 9.85 -0.48
N VAL A 317 9.44 8.59 -0.42
CA VAL A 317 10.51 8.04 -1.27
C VAL A 317 10.00 7.63 -2.65
N ALA A 318 8.85 6.95 -2.71
CA ALA A 318 8.36 6.32 -3.93
C ALA A 318 6.84 6.49 -4.14
N GLY A 319 6.22 7.48 -3.49
CA GLY A 319 4.81 7.81 -3.67
C GLY A 319 3.89 6.62 -3.37
N ILE A 320 2.94 6.36 -4.27
CA ILE A 320 1.94 5.29 -4.13
C ILE A 320 2.62 3.91 -4.05
N LEU A 321 3.62 3.64 -4.90
CA LEU A 321 4.35 2.38 -4.85
C LEU A 321 5.06 2.20 -3.52
N GLY A 322 5.65 3.28 -3.00
CA GLY A 322 6.27 3.31 -1.68
C GLY A 322 5.30 3.00 -0.55
N LEU A 323 4.06 3.51 -0.61
CA LEU A 323 3.01 3.18 0.37
C LEU A 323 2.61 1.70 0.33
N LEU A 324 2.53 1.10 -0.87
CA LEU A 324 2.16 -0.30 -1.03
C LEU A 324 3.23 -1.26 -0.46
N ILE A 325 4.52 -0.94 -0.66
CA ILE A 325 5.63 -1.80 -0.22
C ILE A 325 6.19 -1.46 1.16
N ALA A 326 5.83 -0.32 1.74
CA ALA A 326 6.37 0.16 3.02
C ALA A 326 6.29 -0.87 4.14
N VAL A 327 5.11 -1.45 4.34
CA VAL A 327 4.82 -2.38 5.44
C VAL A 327 5.56 -3.72 5.29
N PRO A 328 5.54 -4.41 4.12
CA PRO A 328 6.31 -5.63 3.97
C PRO A 328 7.82 -5.38 4.10
N ILE A 329 8.35 -4.26 3.61
CA ILE A 329 9.76 -3.89 3.83
C ILE A 329 10.06 -3.73 5.32
N ALA A 330 9.22 -3.00 6.06
CA ALA A 330 9.40 -2.81 7.50
C ALA A 330 9.32 -4.14 8.26
N SER A 331 8.43 -5.05 7.86
CA SER A 331 8.30 -6.39 8.45
C SER A 331 9.55 -7.24 8.20
N VAL A 332 10.09 -7.23 6.97
CA VAL A 332 11.36 -7.88 6.65
C VAL A 332 12.51 -7.31 7.48
N LEU A 333 12.60 -6.00 7.61
CA LEU A 333 13.65 -5.33 8.37
C LEU A 333 13.58 -5.73 9.85
N LYS A 334 12.39 -5.66 10.46
CA LYS A 334 12.19 -6.10 11.84
C LYS A 334 12.56 -7.57 12.02
N SER A 335 12.05 -8.45 11.15
CA SER A 335 12.31 -9.89 11.22
C SER A 335 13.81 -10.20 11.11
N THR A 336 14.53 -9.44 10.28
CA THR A 336 15.99 -9.55 10.15
C THR A 336 16.70 -9.18 11.45
N ILE A 337 16.31 -8.06 12.07
CA ILE A 337 16.88 -7.59 13.35
C ILE A 337 16.60 -8.60 14.47
N ASP A 338 15.38 -9.13 14.53
CA ASP A 338 14.97 -10.11 15.54
C ASP A 338 15.82 -11.41 15.43
N ILE A 339 16.13 -11.85 14.21
CA ILE A 339 17.02 -13.00 13.97
C ILE A 339 18.44 -12.71 14.45
N ILE A 340 18.99 -11.53 14.14
CA ILE A 340 20.32 -11.09 14.62
C ILE A 340 20.37 -11.11 16.15
N ARG A 341 19.35 -10.56 16.81
CA ARG A 341 19.29 -10.49 18.27
C ARG A 341 19.15 -11.86 18.92
N SER A 342 18.34 -12.75 18.36
CA SER A 342 18.15 -14.11 18.89
C SER A 342 19.45 -14.93 18.85
N GLN A 343 20.24 -14.81 17.79
CA GLN A 343 21.53 -15.49 17.66
C GLN A 343 22.61 -14.95 18.60
N GLN A 344 22.49 -13.70 19.06
CA GLN A 344 23.39 -13.14 20.07
C GLN A 344 23.06 -13.68 21.47
N ARG A 345 21.78 -13.90 21.79
CA ARG A 345 21.35 -14.48 23.07
C ARG A 345 21.72 -15.95 23.24
N GLU A 346 21.73 -16.74 22.17
CA GLU A 346 22.24 -18.14 22.21
C GLU A 346 23.76 -18.23 22.40
N LYS A 347 24.51 -17.14 22.11
CA LYS A 347 25.96 -17.10 22.26
C LYS A 347 26.44 -16.59 23.61
N GLU A 348 25.57 -16.05 24.46
CA GLU A 348 25.88 -15.80 25.87
C GLU A 348 25.71 -17.12 26.62
N PRO A 349 26.78 -17.79 27.06
CA PRO A 349 26.63 -18.93 27.95
C PRO A 349 25.92 -18.43 29.22
N VAL A 350 24.92 -19.18 29.67
CA VAL A 350 24.31 -19.00 30.99
C VAL A 350 25.39 -19.34 32.03
N VAL A 351 26.27 -18.37 32.32
CA VAL A 351 27.26 -18.45 33.41
C VAL A 351 26.58 -18.00 34.69
N ILE A 352 25.50 -18.66 35.08
CA ILE A 352 24.96 -18.57 36.44
C ILE A 352 24.29 -19.92 36.68
N LEU A 353 24.96 -20.79 37.45
CA LEU A 353 24.40 -21.87 38.29
C LEU A 353 25.48 -22.91 38.73
N GLU A 354 26.78 -22.73 38.44
CA GLU A 354 27.82 -23.60 39.02
C GLU A 354 28.51 -23.04 40.29
N GLU A 355 28.43 -21.74 40.57
CA GLU A 355 29.06 -21.18 41.79
C GLU A 355 28.26 -21.40 43.08
N THR A 356 26.95 -21.66 43.00
CA THR A 356 26.13 -21.89 44.19
C THR A 356 26.17 -23.33 44.72
N VAL A 357 26.61 -24.32 43.93
CA VAL A 357 26.71 -25.71 44.39
C VAL A 357 28.08 -26.00 45.01
N LYS A 358 29.14 -25.28 44.60
CA LYS A 358 30.49 -25.50 45.13
C LYS A 358 30.68 -24.96 46.54
N ASN A 359 30.11 -23.78 46.85
CA ASN A 359 30.19 -23.20 48.19
C ASN A 359 29.36 -23.95 49.25
N SER A 360 28.28 -24.65 48.89
CA SER A 360 27.54 -25.49 49.86
C SER A 360 28.22 -26.81 50.20
N SER A 361 29.25 -27.20 49.44
CA SER A 361 29.98 -28.47 49.65
C SER A 361 31.28 -28.32 50.45
N GLU A 362 31.79 -27.10 50.62
CA GLU A 362 32.99 -26.81 51.41
C GLU A 362 32.67 -26.40 52.86
N GLU A 363 31.43 -26.01 53.20
CA GLU A 363 31.00 -25.72 54.59
C GLU A 363 30.53 -26.96 55.38
N SER A 364 30.60 -28.17 54.80
CA SER A 364 30.13 -29.42 55.43
C SER A 364 31.25 -30.47 55.64
N LYS A 365 32.49 -30.05 55.88
CA LYS A 365 33.57 -30.95 56.34
C LYS A 365 34.31 -30.43 57.55
#